data_AF-A0A0B8WBP1-F1
#
_entry.id   AF-A0A0B8WBP1-F1
#
_cell.length_a   1.000
_cell.length_b   1.000
_cell.length_c   1.000
_cell.angle_alpha   90.00
_cell.angle_beta   90.00
_cell.angle_gamma   90.00
#
_symmetry.space_group_name_H-M   'P 1'
#
loop_
_entity.id
_entity.type
_entity.pdbx_description
1 polymer ?
#
loop_
_entity_poly.entity_id
_entity_poly.type
_entity_poly.pdbx_seq_one_letter_code
_entity_poly.pdbx_strand_id
1 'polypeptide(L)'
;MRSRPFWVLLIFVGTVFYRFYDEYQNVQRETVQSWLKTPAADCAVVLTGGAGRVREGFDLLANQNVKKLVISGVYSNARLREIMPVWPFYGNLTENDVVLDRRSETTYGNAQQSLPIVEALKCRDILLVTSRLHMYRSYRTFRATFPENIYIKKHAIIGGRYESSVWETSFEALKSLFYSFWAY
;
A
#
# COMPACT_ATOMS: atom_id res chain seq x y z
N MET A 1 -16.87 3.01 47.84
CA MET A 1 -15.95 3.75 46.95
C MET A 1 -15.24 2.89 45.88
N ARG A 2 -15.71 1.67 45.57
CA ARG A 2 -14.99 0.73 44.66
C ARG A 2 -15.42 0.78 43.17
N SER A 3 -16.42 1.59 42.81
CA SER A 3 -17.05 1.58 41.48
C SER A 3 -16.36 2.48 40.43
N ARG A 4 -15.68 3.55 40.85
CA ARG A 4 -15.01 4.48 39.91
C ARG A 4 -13.92 3.82 39.05
N PRO A 5 -12.98 3.01 39.58
CA PRO A 5 -11.97 2.35 38.74
C PRO A 5 -12.57 1.30 37.80
N PHE A 6 -13.67 0.65 38.21
CA PHE A 6 -14.38 -0.33 37.37
C PHE A 6 -14.98 0.32 36.12
N TRP A 7 -15.67 1.46 36.27
CA TRP A 7 -16.27 2.17 35.15
C TRP A 7 -15.23 2.74 34.19
N VAL A 8 -14.10 3.25 34.71
CA VAL A 8 -12.99 3.72 33.87
C VAL A 8 -12.41 2.58 33.04
N LEU A 9 -12.18 1.42 33.64
CA LEU A 9 -11.70 0.23 32.92
C LEU A 9 -12.69 -0.21 31.84
N LEU A 10 -13.99 -0.23 32.16
CA LEU A 10 -15.03 -0.65 31.21
C LEU A 10 -15.10 0.29 30.01
N ILE A 11 -15.06 1.61 30.23
CA ILE A 11 -15.03 2.61 29.15
C ILE A 11 -13.78 2.46 28.30
N PHE A 12 -12.61 2.25 28.92
CA PHE A 12 -11.36 2.03 28.20
C PHE A 12 -11.43 0.79 27.30
N VAL A 13 -11.88 -0.34 27.84
CA VAL A 13 -12.04 -1.60 27.08
C VAL A 13 -13.05 -1.42 25.94
N GLY A 14 -14.18 -0.77 26.21
CA GLY A 14 -15.19 -0.48 25.19
C GLY A 14 -14.64 0.38 24.06
N THR A 15 -13.83 1.40 24.38
CA THR A 15 -13.20 2.27 23.39
C THR A 15 -12.20 1.51 22.52
N VAL A 16 -11.34 0.68 23.14
CA VAL A 16 -10.38 -0.15 22.40
C VAL A 16 -11.09 -1.12 21.46
N PHE A 17 -12.14 -1.79 21.94
CA PHE A 17 -12.92 -2.72 21.12
C PHE A 17 -13.61 -2.00 19.96
N TYR A 18 -14.23 -0.85 20.22
CA TYR A 18 -14.86 -0.02 19.19
C TYR A 18 -13.84 0.41 18.12
N ARG A 19 -12.66 0.90 18.53
CA ARG A 19 -11.60 1.31 17.59
C ARG A 19 -11.12 0.14 16.75
N PHE A 20 -10.91 -1.03 17.35
CA PHE A 20 -10.54 -2.24 16.59
C PHE A 20 -11.63 -2.64 15.58
N TYR A 21 -12.89 -2.65 16.00
CA TYR A 21 -14.01 -2.98 15.13
C TYR A 21 -14.13 -2.01 13.96
N ASP A 22 -13.95 -0.71 14.20
CA ASP A 22 -13.95 0.31 13.16
C ASP A 22 -12.82 0.08 12.13
N GLU A 23 -11.58 -0.15 12.61
CA GLU A 23 -10.46 -0.47 11.72
C GLU A 23 -10.71 -1.76 10.91
N TYR A 24 -11.29 -2.79 11.54
CA TYR A 24 -11.68 -4.03 10.86
C TYR A 24 -12.69 -3.79 9.73
N GLN A 25 -13.73 -3.00 10.00
CA GLN A 25 -14.73 -2.65 8.99
C GLN A 25 -14.13 -1.84 7.85
N ASN A 26 -13.24 -0.90 8.15
CA ASN A 26 -12.59 -0.08 7.13
C ASN A 26 -11.66 -0.89 6.21
N VAL A 27 -10.96 -1.90 6.75
CA VAL A 27 -10.18 -2.86 5.93
C VAL A 27 -11.10 -3.66 5.00
N GLN A 28 -12.27 -4.09 5.48
CA GLN A 28 -13.20 -4.89 4.67
C GLN A 28 -13.89 -4.09 3.56
N ARG A 29 -14.12 -2.78 3.77
CA ARG A 29 -14.75 -1.89 2.80
C ARG A 29 -13.89 -1.62 1.56
N GLU A 30 -12.60 -1.93 1.58
CA GLU A 30 -11.74 -1.78 0.41
C GLU A 30 -12.18 -2.72 -0.72
N THR A 31 -12.30 -2.16 -1.92
CA THR A 31 -12.68 -2.87 -3.15
C THR A 31 -11.46 -3.17 -4.02
N VAL A 32 -11.58 -4.11 -4.96
CA VAL A 32 -10.57 -4.33 -6.00
C VAL A 32 -10.79 -3.30 -7.10
N GLN A 33 -9.87 -2.35 -7.27
CA GLN A 33 -10.00 -1.31 -8.31
C GLN A 33 -9.45 -1.74 -9.67
N SER A 34 -8.55 -2.73 -9.72
CA SER A 34 -7.90 -3.16 -10.97
C SER A 34 -8.86 -3.73 -12.03
N TRP A 35 -10.11 -4.03 -11.66
CA TRP A 35 -11.11 -4.64 -12.55
C TRP A 35 -12.15 -3.67 -13.10
N LEU A 36 -12.21 -2.44 -12.59
CA LEU A 36 -13.26 -1.48 -12.94
C LEU A 36 -12.81 -0.57 -14.07
N LYS A 37 -11.83 0.28 -13.76
CA LYS A 37 -11.24 1.23 -14.69
C LYS A 37 -9.90 1.64 -14.12
N THR A 38 -8.83 1.26 -14.82
CA THR A 38 -7.48 1.67 -14.45
C THR A 38 -7.32 3.17 -14.66
N PRO A 39 -7.14 3.97 -13.61
CA PRO A 39 -6.90 5.39 -13.78
C PRO A 39 -5.48 5.61 -14.32
N ALA A 40 -5.29 6.66 -15.12
CA ALA A 40 -3.95 7.12 -15.45
C ALA A 40 -3.33 7.86 -14.25
N ALA A 41 -2.01 7.81 -14.09
CA ALA A 41 -1.24 8.65 -13.17
C ALA A 41 0.18 8.88 -13.70
N ASP A 42 0.94 9.80 -13.11
CA ASP A 42 2.34 9.99 -13.48
C ASP A 42 3.20 8.78 -13.08
N CYS A 43 3.03 8.29 -11.85
CA CYS A 43 3.79 7.17 -11.31
C CYS A 43 2.87 6.05 -10.80
N ALA A 44 3.36 4.81 -10.78
CA ALA A 44 2.85 3.76 -9.90
C ALA A 44 3.85 3.50 -8.78
N VAL A 45 3.36 3.36 -7.54
CA VAL A 45 4.15 2.87 -6.40
C VAL A 45 3.60 1.50 -6.00
N VAL A 46 4.37 0.46 -6.24
CA VAL A 46 4.03 -0.94 -5.94
C VAL A 46 4.65 -1.36 -4.63
N LEU A 47 3.81 -1.82 -3.70
CA LEU A 47 4.28 -2.41 -2.45
C LEU A 47 4.54 -3.91 -2.61
N THR A 48 5.76 -4.36 -2.34
CA THR A 48 6.16 -5.77 -2.40
C THR A 48 5.55 -6.60 -1.24
N GLY A 49 5.96 -7.86 -1.12
CA GLY A 49 5.52 -8.76 -0.03
C GLY A 49 4.21 -9.49 -0.29
N GLY A 50 3.68 -9.44 -1.52
CA GLY A 50 2.52 -10.25 -1.93
C GLY A 50 2.53 -10.55 -3.43
N ALA A 51 1.81 -11.59 -3.83
CA ALA A 51 1.81 -12.05 -5.22
C ALA A 51 1.10 -11.07 -6.16
N GLY A 52 1.48 -11.09 -7.43
CA GLY A 52 0.81 -10.37 -8.52
C GLY A 52 1.09 -8.86 -8.60
N ARG A 53 1.45 -8.20 -7.50
CA ARG A 53 1.56 -6.72 -7.44
C ARG A 53 2.63 -6.14 -8.36
N VAL A 54 3.79 -6.79 -8.43
CA VAL A 54 4.88 -6.33 -9.30
C VAL A 54 4.47 -6.48 -10.76
N ARG A 55 3.88 -7.62 -11.13
CA ARG A 55 3.37 -7.85 -12.49
C ARG A 55 2.35 -6.80 -12.89
N GLU A 56 1.38 -6.50 -12.01
CA GLU A 56 0.42 -5.42 -12.22
C GLU A 56 1.10 -4.08 -12.49
N GLY A 57 2.13 -3.73 -11.71
CA GLY A 57 2.90 -2.51 -11.93
C GLY A 57 3.54 -2.43 -13.31
N PHE A 58 4.08 -3.54 -13.80
CA PHE A 58 4.63 -3.63 -15.16
C PHE A 58 3.53 -3.55 -16.23
N ASP A 59 2.38 -4.17 -16.01
CA ASP A 59 1.24 -4.10 -16.92
C ASP A 59 0.72 -2.66 -17.03
N LEU A 60 0.62 -1.93 -15.91
CA LEU A 60 0.28 -0.50 -15.88
C LEU A 60 1.27 0.35 -16.66
N LEU A 61 2.57 0.04 -16.54
CA LEU A 61 3.63 0.77 -17.21
C LEU A 61 3.62 0.50 -18.72
N ALA A 62 3.52 -0.75 -19.17
CA ALA A 62 3.46 -1.09 -20.60
C ALA A 62 2.19 -0.58 -21.28
N ASN A 63 1.06 -0.57 -20.57
CA ASN A 63 -0.19 -0.02 -21.08
C ASN A 63 -0.24 1.52 -21.02
N GLN A 64 0.87 2.18 -20.63
CA GLN A 64 0.97 3.64 -20.51
C GLN A 64 -0.06 4.26 -19.55
N ASN A 65 -0.59 3.47 -18.61
CA ASN A 65 -1.42 4.00 -17.52
C ASN A 65 -0.56 4.82 -16.55
N VAL A 66 0.73 4.51 -16.45
CA VAL A 66 1.72 5.28 -15.72
C VAL A 66 2.97 5.51 -16.56
N LYS A 67 3.73 6.56 -16.24
CA LYS A 67 4.99 6.90 -16.94
C LYS A 67 6.22 6.30 -16.26
N LYS A 68 6.15 6.12 -14.94
CA LYS A 68 7.22 5.56 -14.11
C LYS A 68 6.68 4.56 -13.10
N LEU A 69 7.49 3.57 -12.77
CA LEU A 69 7.17 2.52 -11.81
C LEU A 69 8.17 2.53 -10.66
N VAL A 70 7.70 2.65 -9.43
CA VAL A 70 8.49 2.50 -8.21
C VAL A 70 8.10 1.19 -7.56
N ILE A 71 9.05 0.28 -7.38
CA ILE A 71 8.84 -0.99 -6.65
C ILE A 71 9.46 -0.83 -5.26
N SER A 72 8.61 -0.70 -4.25
CA SER A 72 8.98 -0.34 -2.88
C SER A 72 9.09 -1.57 -1.97
N GLY A 73 10.22 -1.68 -1.28
CA GLY A 73 10.50 -2.76 -0.33
C GLY A 73 11.03 -4.05 -0.97
N VAL A 74 11.90 -3.93 -1.98
CA VAL A 74 12.60 -5.09 -2.54
C VAL A 74 13.79 -5.50 -1.66
N TYR A 75 14.27 -6.74 -1.79
CA TYR A 75 15.49 -7.16 -1.09
C TYR A 75 16.69 -6.26 -1.43
N SER A 76 17.59 -6.04 -0.47
CA SER A 76 18.69 -5.08 -0.56
C SER A 76 19.62 -5.27 -1.76
N ASN A 77 19.77 -6.51 -2.24
CA ASN A 77 20.60 -6.85 -3.40
C ASN A 77 19.79 -7.20 -4.66
N ALA A 78 18.46 -7.08 -4.62
CA ALA A 78 17.60 -7.48 -5.72
C ALA A 78 17.86 -6.63 -6.96
N ARG A 79 17.89 -7.30 -8.11
CA ARG A 79 17.99 -6.71 -9.45
C ARG A 79 16.65 -6.81 -10.15
N LEU A 80 16.38 -5.88 -11.06
CA LEU A 80 15.13 -5.85 -11.82
C LEU A 80 14.88 -7.16 -12.58
N ARG A 81 15.94 -7.73 -13.17
CA ARG A 81 15.91 -9.01 -13.89
C ARG A 81 15.60 -10.21 -13.00
N GLU A 82 15.83 -10.12 -11.69
CA GLU A 82 15.50 -11.19 -10.73
C GLU A 82 14.05 -11.08 -10.28
N ILE A 83 13.57 -9.84 -10.09
CA ILE A 83 12.20 -9.55 -9.66
C ILE A 83 11.19 -9.84 -10.79
N MET A 84 11.51 -9.44 -12.02
CA MET A 84 10.64 -9.60 -13.17
C MET A 84 11.45 -10.05 -14.41
N PRO A 85 11.87 -11.33 -14.50
CA PRO A 85 12.76 -11.79 -15.58
C PRO A 85 12.25 -11.52 -16.99
N VAL A 86 10.94 -11.47 -17.17
CA VAL A 86 10.27 -11.26 -18.45
C VAL A 86 10.06 -9.78 -18.79
N TRP A 87 10.51 -8.84 -17.95
CA TRP A 87 10.34 -7.41 -18.21
C TRP A 87 10.89 -6.93 -19.57
N PRO A 88 12.00 -7.47 -20.13
CA PRO A 88 12.49 -7.02 -21.44
C PRO A 88 11.53 -7.31 -22.60
N PHE A 89 10.55 -8.19 -22.39
CA PHE A 89 9.51 -8.50 -23.38
C PHE A 89 8.30 -7.57 -23.28
N TYR A 90 8.24 -6.71 -22.26
CA TYR A 90 7.27 -5.63 -22.22
C TYR A 90 7.75 -4.56 -23.22
N GLY A 91 7.14 -4.55 -24.40
CA GLY A 91 7.50 -3.62 -25.47
C GLY A 91 7.47 -2.17 -24.99
N ASN A 92 8.37 -1.35 -25.52
CA ASN A 92 8.50 0.09 -25.21
C ASN A 92 8.91 0.44 -23.77
N LEU A 93 9.39 -0.51 -22.96
CA LEU A 93 9.92 -0.22 -21.62
C LEU A 93 11.44 -0.20 -21.59
N THR A 94 12.01 0.74 -20.82
CA THR A 94 13.44 0.79 -20.52
C THR A 94 13.69 0.60 -19.03
N GLU A 95 14.91 0.21 -18.66
CA GLU A 95 15.28 0.04 -17.24
C GLU A 95 15.15 1.37 -16.46
N ASN A 96 15.27 2.51 -17.14
CA ASN A 96 15.09 3.85 -16.56
C ASN A 96 13.63 4.20 -16.23
N ASP A 97 12.66 3.37 -16.63
CA ASP A 97 11.24 3.55 -16.30
C ASP A 97 10.88 2.91 -14.96
N VAL A 98 11.79 2.13 -14.38
CA VAL A 98 11.58 1.42 -13.11
C VAL A 98 12.63 1.84 -12.07
N VAL A 99 12.16 2.21 -10.89
CA VAL A 99 13.00 2.49 -9.72
C VAL A 99 12.74 1.43 -8.66
N LEU A 100 13.81 0.87 -8.10
CA LEU A 100 13.76 -0.13 -7.04
C LEU A 100 14.17 0.50 -5.71
N ASP A 101 13.24 0.56 -4.75
CA ASP A 101 13.54 0.90 -3.37
C ASP A 101 13.89 -0.36 -2.56
N ARG A 102 15.16 -0.39 -2.14
CA ARG A 102 15.84 -1.49 -1.43
C ARG A 102 15.96 -1.27 0.07
N ARG A 103 15.46 -0.15 0.59
CA ARG A 103 15.64 0.27 1.99
C ARG A 103 14.41 0.03 2.84
N SER A 104 13.23 -0.03 2.24
CA SER A 104 11.99 -0.16 3.00
C SER A 104 11.73 -1.58 3.51
N GLU A 105 11.49 -1.69 4.82
CA GLU A 105 11.16 -2.95 5.49
C GLU A 105 9.74 -2.94 6.09
N THR A 106 9.10 -1.77 6.16
CA THR A 106 7.79 -1.58 6.77
C THR A 106 6.87 -0.77 5.87
N THR A 107 5.56 -0.78 6.13
CA THR A 107 4.60 0.06 5.39
C THR A 107 4.90 1.55 5.53
N TYR A 108 5.38 1.99 6.70
CA TYR A 108 5.82 3.37 6.91
C TYR A 108 7.14 3.66 6.20
N GLY A 109 8.11 2.75 6.25
CA GLY A 109 9.34 2.85 5.48
C GLY A 109 9.07 2.99 3.99
N ASN A 110 8.16 2.17 3.44
CA ASN A 110 7.73 2.25 2.04
C ASN A 110 7.23 3.66 1.68
N ALA A 111 6.39 4.26 2.53
CA ALA A 111 5.91 5.62 2.30
C ALA A 111 7.05 6.65 2.37
N GLN A 112 7.91 6.57 3.39
CA GLN A 112 9.02 7.50 3.57
C GLN A 112 10.06 7.43 2.45
N GLN A 113 10.41 6.24 1.96
CA GLN A 113 11.38 6.09 0.88
C GLN A 113 10.77 6.38 -0.49
N SER A 114 9.48 6.09 -0.70
CA SER A 114 8.82 6.37 -1.97
C SER A 114 8.64 7.88 -2.21
N LEU A 115 8.43 8.68 -1.18
CA LEU A 115 8.23 10.14 -1.32
C LEU A 115 9.36 10.85 -2.10
N PRO A 116 10.64 10.80 -1.66
CA PRO A 116 11.71 11.48 -2.39
C PRO A 116 11.92 10.91 -3.80
N ILE A 117 11.61 9.63 -4.04
CA ILE A 117 11.66 9.03 -5.38
C ILE A 117 10.57 9.63 -6.27
N VAL A 118 9.33 9.71 -5.79
CA VAL A 118 8.19 10.30 -6.51
C VAL A 118 8.44 11.77 -6.81
N GLU A 119 9.01 12.53 -5.86
CA GLU A 119 9.39 13.93 -6.05
C GLU A 119 10.51 14.10 -7.09
N ALA A 120 11.56 13.26 -7.03
CA ALA A 120 12.65 13.28 -8.01
C ALA A 120 12.16 12.95 -9.43
N LEU A 121 11.18 12.05 -9.54
CA LEU A 121 10.49 11.73 -10.80
C LEU A 121 9.47 12.81 -11.22
N LYS A 122 9.23 13.83 -10.39
CA LYS A 122 8.27 14.93 -10.62
C LYS A 122 6.83 14.47 -10.82
N CYS A 123 6.46 13.36 -10.18
CA CYS A 123 5.10 12.82 -10.25
C CYS A 123 4.14 13.64 -9.38
N ARG A 124 3.00 14.05 -9.94
CA ARG A 124 1.94 14.80 -9.24
C ARG A 124 0.80 13.91 -8.77
N ASP A 125 0.61 12.78 -9.42
CA ASP A 125 -0.30 11.74 -8.96
C ASP A 125 0.34 10.36 -9.05
N ILE A 126 -0.05 9.50 -8.11
CA ILE A 126 0.43 8.13 -8.04
C ILE A 126 -0.73 7.13 -8.02
N LEU A 127 -0.53 5.99 -8.67
CA LEU A 127 -1.27 4.75 -8.37
C LEU A 127 -0.54 4.03 -7.23
N LEU A 128 -1.16 3.95 -6.06
CA LEU A 128 -0.68 3.09 -4.99
C LEU A 128 -1.18 1.67 -5.23
N VAL A 129 -0.25 0.76 -5.57
CA VAL A 129 -0.55 -0.62 -5.94
C VAL A 129 -0.21 -1.55 -4.78
N THR A 130 -1.23 -2.20 -4.22
CA THR A 130 -1.08 -3.24 -3.19
C THR A 130 -2.28 -4.19 -3.22
N SER A 131 -2.34 -5.19 -2.34
CA SER A 131 -3.53 -6.03 -2.24
C SER A 131 -4.70 -5.29 -1.60
N ARG A 132 -5.93 -5.67 -1.95
CA ARG A 132 -7.18 -5.19 -1.30
C ARG A 132 -7.08 -5.17 0.21
N LEU A 133 -6.66 -6.29 0.80
CA LEU A 133 -6.48 -6.46 2.24
C LEU A 133 -5.53 -5.43 2.89
N HIS A 134 -4.50 -4.97 2.18
CA HIS A 134 -3.54 -3.99 2.72
C HIS A 134 -3.81 -2.56 2.29
N MET A 135 -4.78 -2.34 1.40
CA MET A 135 -4.97 -1.04 0.74
C MET A 135 -5.26 0.05 1.77
N TYR A 136 -6.18 -0.21 2.70
CA TYR A 136 -6.59 0.77 3.69
C TYR A 136 -5.42 1.30 4.55
N ARG A 137 -4.64 0.38 5.16
CA ARG A 137 -3.47 0.76 5.97
C ARG A 137 -2.38 1.43 5.14
N SER A 138 -2.14 0.93 3.93
CA SER A 138 -1.12 1.48 3.04
C SER A 138 -1.49 2.90 2.62
N TYR A 139 -2.73 3.11 2.19
CA TYR A 139 -3.24 4.41 1.78
C TYR A 139 -3.16 5.45 2.91
N ARG A 140 -3.60 5.11 4.14
CA ARG A 140 -3.50 6.03 5.27
C ARG A 140 -2.06 6.41 5.59
N THR A 141 -1.16 5.43 5.59
CA THR A 141 0.28 5.65 5.80
C THR A 141 0.87 6.59 4.76
N PHE A 142 0.59 6.34 3.47
CA PHE A 142 1.07 7.16 2.38
C PHE A 142 0.46 8.56 2.41
N ARG A 143 -0.83 8.70 2.67
CA ARG A 143 -1.50 10.00 2.77
C ARG A 143 -0.95 10.85 3.91
N ALA A 144 -0.62 10.25 5.05
CA ALA A 144 0.00 10.95 6.16
C ALA A 144 1.46 11.37 5.89
N THR A 145 2.16 10.63 5.02
CA THR A 145 3.58 10.89 4.69
C THR A 145 3.72 11.88 3.54
N PHE A 146 2.88 11.77 2.51
CA PHE A 146 2.98 12.56 1.29
C PHE A 146 2.36 13.95 1.51
N PRO A 147 2.87 15.00 0.84
CA PRO A 147 2.24 16.31 0.83
C PRO A 147 0.93 16.32 0.02
N GLU A 148 0.01 17.24 0.34
CA GLU A 148 -1.32 17.30 -0.30
C GLU A 148 -1.29 17.55 -1.81
N ASN A 149 -0.21 18.13 -2.33
CA ASN A 149 -0.02 18.37 -3.76
C ASN A 149 0.35 17.10 -4.56
N ILE A 150 0.59 15.97 -3.90
CA ILE A 150 0.72 14.67 -4.55
C ILE A 150 -0.57 13.88 -4.29
N TYR A 151 -1.29 13.60 -5.37
CA TYR A 151 -2.57 12.90 -5.30
C TYR A 151 -2.37 11.37 -5.33
N ILE A 152 -2.97 10.67 -4.36
CA ILE A 152 -2.82 9.21 -4.23
C ILE A 152 -4.12 8.54 -4.66
N LYS A 153 -4.05 7.76 -5.75
CA LYS A 153 -5.15 6.91 -6.22
C LYS A 153 -4.91 5.48 -5.75
N LYS A 154 -5.94 4.82 -5.22
CA LYS A 154 -5.88 3.42 -4.81
C LYS A 154 -5.98 2.51 -6.04
N HIS A 155 -5.05 1.56 -6.16
CA HIS A 155 -5.09 0.51 -7.17
C HIS A 155 -4.90 -0.86 -6.51
N ALA A 156 -5.97 -1.34 -5.88
CA ALA A 156 -5.92 -2.61 -5.17
C ALA A 156 -6.10 -3.79 -6.13
N ILE A 157 -5.25 -4.80 -5.96
CA ILE A 157 -5.34 -6.07 -6.67
C ILE A 157 -5.70 -7.23 -5.74
N ILE A 158 -5.94 -8.39 -6.35
CA ILE A 158 -5.97 -9.67 -5.65
C ILE A 158 -4.56 -10.25 -5.65
N GLY A 159 -3.94 -10.29 -4.46
CA GLY A 159 -2.63 -10.92 -4.29
C GLY A 159 -2.67 -12.40 -3.94
N GLY A 160 -3.84 -13.04 -4.00
CA GLY A 160 -4.09 -14.41 -3.57
C GLY A 160 -5.57 -14.78 -3.67
N ARG A 161 -6.24 -14.98 -2.53
CA ARG A 161 -7.71 -15.15 -2.48
C ARG A 161 -8.42 -13.80 -2.54
N TYR A 162 -9.61 -13.77 -3.15
CA TYR A 162 -10.46 -12.58 -3.18
C TYR A 162 -10.99 -12.22 -1.78
N GLU A 163 -11.54 -13.22 -1.10
CA GLU A 163 -11.96 -13.10 0.29
C GLU A 163 -10.79 -13.43 1.22
N SER A 164 -10.42 -12.47 2.06
CA SER A 164 -9.48 -12.66 3.14
C SER A 164 -10.16 -13.37 4.30
N SER A 165 -9.42 -14.23 4.99
CA SER A 165 -9.94 -14.87 6.20
C SER A 165 -10.18 -13.84 7.31
N VAL A 166 -11.03 -14.21 8.29
CA VAL A 166 -11.25 -13.39 9.49
C VAL A 166 -9.92 -13.11 10.21
N TRP A 167 -9.01 -14.10 10.26
CA TRP A 167 -7.70 -13.95 10.86
C TRP A 167 -6.82 -12.94 10.13
N GLU A 168 -6.68 -13.07 8.81
CA GLU A 168 -5.89 -12.13 7.99
C GLU A 168 -6.39 -10.69 8.14
N THR A 169 -7.71 -10.52 8.09
CA THR A 169 -8.36 -9.21 8.24
C THR A 169 -8.15 -8.65 9.65
N SER A 170 -8.25 -9.50 10.69
CA SER A 170 -8.02 -9.10 12.08
C SER A 170 -6.57 -8.67 12.33
N PHE A 171 -5.60 -9.40 11.77
CA PHE A 171 -4.18 -9.02 11.86
C PHE A 171 -3.90 -7.69 11.16
N GLU A 172 -4.51 -7.42 10.00
CA GLU A 172 -4.35 -6.14 9.34
C GLU A 172 -5.06 -4.99 10.06
N ALA A 173 -6.24 -5.21 10.63
CA ALA A 173 -6.91 -4.24 11.49
C ALA A 173 -6.06 -3.89 12.72
N LEU A 174 -5.45 -4.89 13.36
CA LEU A 174 -4.56 -4.69 14.50
C LEU A 174 -3.31 -3.87 14.12
N LYS A 175 -2.67 -4.21 13.00
CA LYS A 175 -1.54 -3.42 12.49
C LYS A 175 -1.98 -2.00 12.13
N SER A 176 -3.14 -1.83 11.50
CA SER A 176 -3.67 -0.50 11.16
C SER A 176 -3.91 0.34 12.40
N LEU A 177 -4.54 -0.24 13.41
CA LEU A 177 -4.76 0.40 14.70
C LEU A 177 -3.45 0.80 15.36
N PHE A 178 -2.44 -0.09 15.38
CA PHE A 178 -1.11 0.24 15.89
C PHE A 178 -0.49 1.45 15.16
N TYR A 179 -0.56 1.48 13.83
CA TYR A 179 -0.04 2.60 13.04
C TYR A 179 -0.84 3.90 13.27
N SER A 180 -2.14 3.82 13.56
CA SER A 180 -2.96 5.00 13.88
C SER A 180 -2.59 5.71 15.19
N PHE A 181 -1.72 5.10 16.00
CA PHE A 181 -1.17 5.74 17.20
C PHE A 181 0.27 6.22 17.02
N TRP A 182 0.99 5.66 16.04
CA TRP A 182 2.45 5.83 15.93
C TRP A 182 2.90 6.54 14.65
N ALA A 183 2.14 6.42 13.56
CA ALA A 183 2.52 6.89 12.23
C ALA A 183 1.58 7.96 11.68
N TYR A 184 0.29 7.96 12.05
CA TYR A 184 -0.71 8.92 11.57
C TYR A 184 -1.93 9.04 12.48
#